data_AF-P78031-F1
#
_entry.id   AF-P78031-F1
#
_cell.length_a   1.000
_cell.length_b   1.000
_cell.length_c   1.000
_cell.angle_alpha   90.00
_cell.angle_beta   90.00
_cell.angle_gamma   90.00
#
_symmetry.space_group_name_H-M   'P 1'
#
loop_
_entity.id
_entity.type
_entity.pdbx_description
1 polymer ?
#
loop_
_entity_poly.entity_id
_entity_poly.type
_entity_poly.pdbx_seq_one_letter_code
_entity_poly.pdbx_strand_id
1 'polypeptide(L)'
;MIHHLKRTKIIATCGPALTKKLWTLAMLDDPAYAAMKAEAYANIENIIKNGVTVIRLNFSHGNHEEQAVRIKIVRDVAKKLNLPVSIMLDTNGPEIRVFETAPEGLKILKDSEVVINTTTKEVAKNNQFSVSDASGTYNMVNDVKVGQKILVDDGKLSLVVKRIDTKNNQVICVAQNDHTIFTKKRLNLPNADYSIPFLSAKDLRDIDFGLTHQIDYIAASFVNTTENIKQLRDYLASKNAKHVKLIAKIESNHALNNIDGIIKASDGIMVARGDLGLEIPYYKVPYWQRYMIKACRFFNKRVITATQMLDSLEKNIQPTRAEVTDVYFAVDRGNDATMLSGETANGAFPLNAVYVMKMIDKQSETFFDYQYNLNYYMANSKARHSEFWKQVVLPLAQKTAPKRKLINSDFKYDFVVHATNNLNEIYALSNARLAAAVIILTNDPQVYTGHGVDYGIFPYLIDQKPQSLSKAEFKSLANVAIKHYQQHGEISQLKQCLGVFHNKIISL
;
A
#
# COMPACT_ATOMS: atom_id res chain seq x y z
N MET A 1 -17.99 -22.56 -6.05
CA MET A 1 -17.05 -21.43 -6.22
C MET A 1 -15.78 -21.95 -6.87
N ILE A 2 -15.12 -21.19 -7.74
CA ILE A 2 -13.81 -21.60 -8.27
C ILE A 2 -12.78 -21.39 -7.16
N HIS A 3 -12.34 -22.48 -6.54
CA HIS A 3 -11.29 -22.46 -5.53
C HIS A 3 -9.94 -22.22 -6.22
N HIS A 4 -9.50 -20.97 -6.24
CA HIS A 4 -8.18 -20.57 -6.71
C HIS A 4 -7.47 -19.74 -5.63
N LEU A 5 -6.15 -19.69 -5.73
CA LEU A 5 -5.31 -18.81 -4.91
C LEU A 5 -5.54 -17.36 -5.33
N LYS A 6 -5.91 -16.50 -4.36
CA LYS A 6 -6.13 -15.05 -4.57
C LYS A 6 -4.86 -14.39 -5.09
N ARG A 7 -4.91 -13.73 -6.25
CA ARG A 7 -3.74 -13.14 -6.91
C ARG A 7 -3.50 -11.68 -6.54
N THR A 8 -4.55 -10.88 -6.39
CA THR A 8 -4.51 -9.51 -5.89
C THR A 8 -3.92 -9.54 -4.49
N LYS A 9 -2.99 -8.63 -4.21
CA LYS A 9 -2.28 -8.59 -2.94
C LYS A 9 -3.07 -7.79 -1.92
N ILE A 10 -2.95 -8.15 -0.63
CA ILE A 10 -3.54 -7.37 0.46
C ILE A 10 -2.40 -6.82 1.31
N ILE A 11 -2.45 -5.51 1.52
CA ILE A 11 -1.58 -4.79 2.44
C ILE A 11 -2.40 -4.49 3.70
N ALA A 12 -1.90 -4.91 4.85
CA ALA A 12 -2.51 -4.58 6.14
C ALA A 12 -1.63 -3.60 6.91
N THR A 13 -2.20 -2.51 7.39
CA THR A 13 -1.51 -1.60 8.31
C THR A 13 -1.47 -2.25 9.69
N CYS A 14 -0.27 -2.42 10.23
CA CYS A 14 -0.07 -3.03 11.53
C CYS A 14 -0.12 -1.99 12.65
N GLY A 15 -0.98 -2.27 13.64
CA GLY A 15 -1.18 -1.44 14.81
C GLY A 15 -1.75 -2.24 15.98
N PRO A 16 -2.18 -1.55 17.05
CA PRO A 16 -2.67 -2.18 18.28
C PRO A 16 -3.84 -3.16 18.11
N ALA A 17 -4.65 -3.04 17.06
CA ALA A 17 -5.70 -4.02 16.78
C ALA A 17 -5.13 -5.43 16.49
N LEU A 18 -3.94 -5.50 15.89
CA LEU A 18 -3.24 -6.74 15.56
C LEU A 18 -2.23 -7.13 16.64
N THR A 19 -1.31 -6.22 17.00
CA THR A 19 -0.20 -6.50 17.92
C THR A 19 -0.50 -6.20 19.38
N LYS A 20 -1.71 -5.75 19.70
CA LYS A 20 -2.12 -5.35 21.05
C LYS A 20 -1.21 -4.24 21.58
N LYS A 21 -1.17 -4.09 22.91
CA LYS A 21 -0.36 -3.07 23.61
C LYS A 21 1.05 -3.59 23.92
N LEU A 22 1.68 -4.29 22.96
CA LEU A 22 3.08 -4.70 23.04
C LEU A 22 3.95 -3.60 22.42
N TRP A 23 4.68 -2.87 23.26
CA TRP A 23 5.36 -1.64 22.87
C TRP A 23 6.88 -1.79 22.75
N THR A 24 7.48 -2.74 23.46
CA THR A 24 8.94 -2.97 23.42
C THR A 24 9.25 -4.46 23.23
N LEU A 25 10.44 -4.76 22.69
CA LEU A 25 10.87 -6.15 22.46
C LEU A 25 10.98 -6.94 23.77
N ALA A 26 11.35 -6.29 24.87
CA ALA A 26 11.42 -6.90 26.20
C ALA A 26 10.07 -7.49 26.65
N MET A 27 8.95 -6.87 26.27
CA MET A 27 7.61 -7.40 26.58
C MET A 27 7.33 -8.74 25.88
N LEU A 28 8.04 -9.09 24.80
CA LEU A 28 7.88 -10.39 24.15
C LEU A 28 8.52 -11.52 24.96
N ASP A 29 9.48 -11.21 25.83
CA ASP A 29 10.19 -12.21 26.63
C ASP A 29 9.71 -12.25 28.08
N ASP A 30 8.95 -11.24 28.50
CA ASP A 30 8.36 -11.16 29.84
C ASP A 30 7.09 -12.04 29.96
N PRO A 31 7.07 -13.03 30.89
CA PRO A 31 5.92 -13.90 31.14
C PRO A 31 4.62 -13.16 31.46
N ALA A 32 4.68 -11.94 32.01
CA ALA A 32 3.51 -11.13 32.31
C ALA A 32 2.67 -10.79 31.06
N TYR A 33 3.29 -10.80 29.88
CA TYR A 33 2.62 -10.50 28.61
C TYR A 33 2.42 -11.74 27.72
N ALA A 34 2.64 -12.96 28.24
CA ALA A 34 2.58 -14.19 27.45
C ALA A 34 1.24 -14.40 26.72
N ALA A 35 0.11 -14.10 27.37
CA ALA A 35 -1.22 -14.19 26.76
C ALA A 35 -1.40 -13.15 25.64
N MET A 36 -0.97 -11.91 25.86
CA MET A 36 -1.05 -10.84 24.86
C MET A 36 -0.15 -11.12 23.66
N LYS A 37 1.05 -11.66 23.90
CA LYS A 37 1.95 -12.16 22.85
C LYS A 37 1.28 -13.26 22.04
N ALA A 38 0.70 -14.27 22.69
CA ALA A 38 0.03 -15.37 22.00
C ALA A 38 -1.10 -14.86 21.09
N GLU A 39 -1.92 -13.92 21.57
CA GLU A 39 -2.98 -13.30 20.78
C GLU A 39 -2.44 -12.49 19.59
N ALA A 40 -1.39 -11.68 19.81
CA ALA A 40 -0.76 -10.90 18.75
C ALA A 40 -0.19 -11.80 17.64
N TYR A 41 0.51 -12.88 17.99
CA TYR A 41 1.02 -13.85 17.02
C TYR A 41 -0.10 -14.57 16.27
N ALA A 42 -1.17 -14.96 16.98
CA ALA A 42 -2.35 -15.59 16.36
C ALA A 42 -3.05 -14.64 15.37
N ASN A 43 -3.18 -13.35 15.68
CA ASN A 43 -3.77 -12.36 14.80
C ASN A 43 -2.95 -12.18 13.52
N ILE A 44 -1.63 -12.03 13.65
CA ILE A 44 -0.73 -11.90 12.49
C ILE A 44 -0.75 -13.18 11.64
N GLU A 45 -0.78 -14.35 12.26
CA GLU A 45 -0.91 -15.64 11.56
C GLU A 45 -2.22 -15.72 10.77
N ASN A 46 -3.33 -15.28 11.37
CA ASN A 46 -4.64 -15.30 10.75
C ASN A 46 -4.72 -14.38 9.52
N ILE A 47 -4.21 -13.15 9.60
CA ILE A 47 -4.25 -12.24 8.45
C ILE A 47 -3.34 -12.70 7.30
N ILE A 48 -2.19 -13.31 7.60
CA ILE A 48 -1.29 -13.87 6.57
C ILE A 48 -1.97 -15.06 5.88
N LYS A 49 -2.61 -15.97 6.64
CA LYS A 49 -3.42 -17.06 6.09
C LYS A 49 -4.62 -16.57 5.28
N ASN A 50 -5.14 -15.38 5.60
CA ASN A 50 -6.16 -14.70 4.80
C ASN A 50 -5.60 -13.90 3.61
N GLY A 51 -4.31 -14.02 3.31
CA GLY A 51 -3.71 -13.53 2.07
C GLY A 51 -3.18 -12.10 2.14
N VAL A 52 -2.88 -11.60 3.36
CA VAL A 52 -1.98 -10.46 3.54
C VAL A 52 -0.56 -10.85 3.15
N THR A 53 0.04 -10.06 2.27
CA THR A 53 1.40 -10.27 1.77
C THR A 53 2.34 -9.11 2.09
N VAL A 54 1.80 -7.99 2.60
CA VAL A 54 2.57 -6.84 3.05
C VAL A 54 2.03 -6.33 4.37
N ILE A 55 2.93 -6.10 5.31
CA ILE A 55 2.63 -5.36 6.52
C ILE A 55 3.16 -3.93 6.37
N ARG A 56 2.23 -2.97 6.42
CA ARG A 56 2.54 -1.54 6.43
C ARG A 56 2.75 -1.05 7.87
N LEU A 57 3.86 -0.34 8.08
CA LEU A 57 4.21 0.35 9.31
C LEU A 57 4.07 1.86 9.07
N ASN A 58 3.10 2.49 9.70
CA ASN A 58 2.85 3.92 9.53
C ASN A 58 3.69 4.73 10.53
N PHE A 59 4.74 5.42 10.08
CA PHE A 59 5.64 6.20 10.96
C PHE A 59 5.13 7.60 11.31
N SER A 60 3.92 7.97 10.88
CA SER A 60 3.16 9.05 11.52
C SER A 60 2.68 8.66 12.93
N HIS A 61 2.70 7.36 13.26
CA HIS A 61 2.26 6.81 14.54
C HIS A 61 3.27 5.80 15.11
N GLY A 62 3.45 5.79 16.42
CA GLY A 62 4.37 4.89 17.11
C GLY A 62 5.85 5.23 16.92
N ASN A 63 6.65 4.95 17.94
CA ASN A 63 8.09 5.16 17.92
C ASN A 63 8.84 3.92 17.35
N HIS A 64 10.17 4.00 17.23
CA HIS A 64 11.00 2.91 16.70
C HIS A 64 10.91 1.61 17.53
N GLU A 65 10.73 1.68 18.84
CA GLU A 65 10.57 0.50 19.69
C GLU A 65 9.27 -0.24 19.36
N GLU A 66 8.17 0.50 19.21
CA GLU A 66 6.88 -0.09 18.82
C GLU A 66 6.97 -0.73 17.43
N GLN A 67 7.62 -0.07 16.47
CA GLN A 67 7.78 -0.61 15.13
C GLN A 67 8.68 -1.86 15.12
N ALA A 68 9.72 -1.90 15.96
CA ALA A 68 10.60 -3.07 16.09
C ALA A 68 9.84 -4.30 16.58
N VAL A 69 8.93 -4.14 17.56
CA VAL A 69 8.05 -5.22 18.01
C VAL A 69 7.16 -5.72 16.89
N ARG A 70 6.51 -4.81 16.15
CA ARG A 70 5.65 -5.18 15.01
C ARG A 70 6.42 -5.98 13.97
N ILE A 71 7.63 -5.53 13.61
CA ILE A 71 8.51 -6.23 12.67
C ILE A 71 8.88 -7.62 13.18
N LYS A 72 9.25 -7.76 14.47
CA LYS A 72 9.63 -9.05 15.07
C LYS A 72 8.50 -10.07 15.00
N ILE A 73 7.29 -9.68 15.42
CA ILE A 73 6.12 -10.58 15.40
C ILE A 73 5.82 -11.03 13.98
N VAL A 74 5.79 -10.10 13.02
CA VAL A 74 5.50 -10.40 11.61
C VAL A 74 6.51 -11.39 11.03
N ARG A 75 7.80 -11.17 11.29
CA ARG A 75 8.87 -12.05 10.81
C ARG A 75 8.81 -13.44 11.41
N ASP A 76 8.57 -13.53 12.71
CA ASP A 76 8.47 -14.83 13.38
C ASP A 76 7.31 -15.66 12.80
N VAL A 77 6.16 -15.02 12.60
CA VAL A 77 4.99 -15.67 12.02
C VAL A 77 5.22 -16.03 10.54
N ALA A 78 5.77 -15.13 9.74
CA ALA A 78 6.10 -15.39 8.34
C ALA A 78 7.06 -16.58 8.19
N LYS A 79 8.10 -16.64 9.05
CA LYS A 79 9.04 -17.75 9.13
C LYS A 79 8.34 -19.05 9.54
N LYS A 80 7.48 -19.02 10.56
CA LYS A 80 6.69 -20.18 11.01
C LYS A 80 5.82 -20.75 9.88
N LEU A 81 5.19 -19.88 9.09
CA LEU A 81 4.31 -20.28 7.98
C LEU A 81 5.08 -20.62 6.69
N ASN A 82 6.39 -20.35 6.66
CA ASN A 82 7.23 -20.41 5.47
C ASN A 82 6.62 -19.62 4.30
N LEU A 83 6.12 -18.41 4.57
CA LEU A 83 5.50 -17.53 3.59
C LEU A 83 6.25 -16.21 3.46
N PRO A 84 6.40 -15.66 2.25
CA PRO A 84 7.00 -14.35 2.07
C PRO A 84 6.00 -13.27 2.50
N VAL A 85 6.40 -12.45 3.48
CA VAL A 85 5.65 -11.26 3.90
C VAL A 85 6.58 -10.06 3.83
N SER A 86 6.22 -9.09 3.00
CA SER A 86 6.99 -7.86 2.88
C SER A 86 6.71 -6.91 4.04
N ILE A 87 7.70 -6.10 4.41
CA ILE A 87 7.51 -4.96 5.30
C ILE A 87 7.57 -3.67 4.49
N MET A 88 6.56 -2.82 4.64
CA MET A 88 6.47 -1.50 4.02
C MET A 88 6.55 -0.42 5.10
N LEU A 89 7.56 0.45 5.01
CA LEU A 89 7.65 1.67 5.80
C LEU A 89 6.84 2.77 5.11
N ASP A 90 5.90 3.39 5.82
CA ASP A 90 5.18 4.58 5.33
C ASP A 90 5.68 5.82 6.07
N THR A 91 6.31 6.73 5.33
CA THR A 91 6.93 7.96 5.84
C THR A 91 5.88 8.94 6.36
N ASN A 92 6.25 9.82 7.29
CA ASN A 92 5.36 10.89 7.73
C ASN A 92 5.18 11.91 6.60
N GLY A 93 6.29 12.37 6.02
CA GLY A 93 6.26 13.43 5.02
C GLY A 93 5.88 14.80 5.60
N PRO A 94 5.62 15.81 4.75
CA PRO A 94 5.36 17.19 5.13
C PRO A 94 3.94 17.43 5.68
N GLU A 95 3.56 16.70 6.73
CA GLU A 95 2.23 16.83 7.34
C GLU A 95 2.13 17.98 8.33
N ILE A 96 1.07 18.78 8.20
CA ILE A 96 0.69 19.79 9.19
C ILE A 96 -0.38 19.21 10.11
N ARG A 97 -0.22 19.39 11.41
CA ARG A 97 -1.18 18.96 12.42
C ARG A 97 -1.47 20.05 13.42
N VAL A 98 -2.69 20.04 13.95
CA VAL A 98 -3.06 20.81 15.13
C VAL A 98 -2.15 20.37 16.29
N PHE A 99 -1.48 21.33 16.92
CA PHE A 99 -0.47 21.07 17.95
C PHE A 99 -1.10 20.44 19.19
N GLU A 100 -1.94 21.20 19.91
CA GLU A 100 -2.57 20.75 21.15
C GLU A 100 -3.89 21.47 21.39
N THR A 101 -4.90 20.71 21.85
CA THR A 101 -6.19 21.19 22.31
C THR A 101 -6.45 20.68 23.73
N ALA A 102 -7.38 21.30 24.45
CA ALA A 102 -7.94 20.70 25.66
C ALA A 102 -8.58 19.33 25.36
N PRO A 103 -8.72 18.43 26.36
CA PRO A 103 -9.27 17.08 26.16
C PRO A 103 -10.67 17.03 25.54
N GLU A 104 -11.53 18.00 25.87
CA GLU A 104 -12.87 18.18 25.31
C GLU A 104 -12.87 18.71 23.87
N GLY A 105 -11.71 19.16 23.37
CA GLY A 105 -11.52 19.74 22.05
C GLY A 105 -11.88 21.23 21.97
N LEU A 106 -11.47 21.87 20.86
CA LEU A 106 -11.84 23.25 20.54
C LEU A 106 -13.10 23.26 19.67
N LYS A 107 -14.23 23.69 20.22
CA LYS A 107 -15.48 23.85 19.48
C LYS A 107 -15.42 25.12 18.62
N ILE A 108 -15.55 24.95 17.30
CA ILE A 108 -15.66 26.01 16.31
C ILE A 108 -17.10 26.04 15.80
N LEU A 109 -17.69 27.23 15.74
CA LEU A 109 -19.02 27.47 15.18
C LEU A 109 -18.90 28.07 13.79
N LYS A 110 -19.84 27.74 12.92
CA LYS A 110 -19.99 28.35 11.60
C LYS A 110 -20.00 29.88 11.72
N ASP A 111 -19.39 30.53 10.71
CA ASP A 111 -19.27 31.98 10.57
C ASP A 111 -18.38 32.65 11.64
N SER A 112 -17.81 31.89 12.58
CA SER A 112 -16.86 32.44 13.55
C SER A 112 -15.49 32.72 12.92
N GLU A 113 -14.82 33.75 13.44
CA GLU A 113 -13.41 34.00 13.14
C GLU A 113 -12.53 33.00 13.91
N VAL A 114 -11.58 32.39 13.20
CA VAL A 114 -10.65 31.38 13.72
C VAL A 114 -9.23 31.85 13.44
N VAL A 115 -8.38 31.84 14.47
CA VAL A 115 -6.97 32.25 14.36
C VAL A 115 -6.07 31.03 14.40
N ILE A 116 -5.23 30.86 13.38
CA ILE A 116 -4.25 29.78 13.32
C ILE A 116 -2.87 30.36 13.59
N ASN A 117 -2.28 29.98 14.72
CA ASN A 117 -0.88 30.26 15.04
C ASN A 117 0.02 29.29 14.28
N THR A 118 0.95 29.83 13.51
CA THR A 118 1.74 29.02 12.57
C THR A 118 3.13 28.70 13.10
N THR A 119 3.69 29.56 13.95
CA THR A 119 5.05 29.41 14.52
C THR A 119 5.08 29.25 16.03
N THR A 120 4.02 29.67 16.75
CA THR A 120 3.93 29.48 18.21
C THR A 120 3.21 28.19 18.56
N LYS A 121 3.56 27.59 19.70
CA LYS A 121 3.01 26.32 20.18
C LYS A 121 2.22 26.55 21.46
N GLU A 122 0.96 26.92 21.27
CA GLU A 122 0.02 27.19 22.36
C GLU A 122 -1.15 26.21 22.31
N VAL A 123 -1.63 25.80 23.49
CA VAL A 123 -2.86 25.03 23.66
C VAL A 123 -4.04 25.85 23.14
N ALA A 124 -4.86 25.21 22.31
CA ALA A 124 -6.00 25.84 21.65
C ALA A 124 -7.03 26.40 22.65
N LYS A 125 -7.48 27.64 22.43
CA LYS A 125 -8.48 28.37 23.23
C LYS A 125 -9.11 29.51 22.43
N ASN A 126 -10.34 29.93 22.74
CA ASN A 126 -10.99 31.11 22.16
C ASN A 126 -10.96 31.18 20.61
N ASN A 127 -11.32 30.09 19.93
CA ASN A 127 -11.20 29.91 18.46
C ASN A 127 -9.79 30.12 17.88
N GLN A 128 -8.75 30.03 18.72
CA GLN A 128 -7.36 30.11 18.32
C GLN A 128 -6.69 28.77 18.59
N PHE A 129 -5.94 28.26 17.62
CA PHE A 129 -5.15 27.05 17.79
C PHE A 129 -3.81 27.15 17.07
N SER A 130 -2.86 26.34 17.52
CA SER A 130 -1.52 26.28 16.93
C SER A 130 -1.37 25.07 16.04
N VAL A 131 -0.50 25.16 15.04
CA VAL A 131 -0.12 24.04 14.20
C VAL A 131 1.35 23.67 14.39
N SER A 132 1.69 22.46 13.97
CA SER A 132 3.06 21.96 13.95
C SER A 132 3.24 20.99 12.80
N ASP A 133 4.47 20.91 12.31
CA ASP A 133 4.93 19.92 11.34
C ASP A 133 6.19 19.20 11.87
N ALA A 134 6.73 18.27 11.09
CA ALA A 134 7.92 17.50 11.46
C ALA A 134 9.23 18.34 11.47
N SER A 135 9.31 19.43 10.71
CA SER A 135 10.46 20.35 10.74
C SER A 135 10.47 21.22 11.99
N GLY A 136 9.29 21.55 12.52
CA GLY A 136 9.13 22.47 13.65
C GLY A 136 9.40 23.94 13.31
N THR A 137 9.64 24.25 12.04
CA THR A 137 9.99 25.59 11.54
C THR A 137 9.03 26.12 10.48
N TYR A 138 8.03 25.31 10.12
CA TYR A 138 7.10 25.66 9.06
C TYR A 138 6.22 26.85 9.42
N ASN A 139 6.07 27.80 8.49
CA ASN A 139 5.20 28.95 8.63
C ASN A 139 4.21 29.01 7.47
N MET A 140 2.97 28.57 7.71
CA MET A 140 1.95 28.50 6.66
C MET A 140 1.55 29.86 6.08
N VAL A 141 1.90 31.00 6.70
CA VAL A 141 1.56 32.32 6.13
C VAL A 141 2.20 32.53 4.75
N ASN A 142 3.26 31.79 4.43
CA ASN A 142 3.95 31.84 3.14
C ASN A 142 3.24 31.03 2.04
N ASP A 143 2.39 30.07 2.41
CA ASP A 143 1.85 29.05 1.51
C ASP A 143 0.34 29.20 1.29
N VAL A 144 -0.30 30.08 2.07
CA VAL A 144 -1.73 30.38 1.98
C VAL A 144 -1.99 31.74 1.36
N LYS A 145 -3.13 31.88 0.69
CA LYS A 145 -3.61 33.14 0.11
C LYS A 145 -4.99 33.49 0.66
N VAL A 146 -5.33 34.77 0.72
CA VAL A 146 -6.69 35.22 1.05
C VAL A 146 -7.69 34.57 0.08
N GLY A 147 -8.81 34.08 0.61
CA GLY A 147 -9.83 33.32 -0.10
C GLY A 147 -9.54 31.82 -0.24
N GLN A 148 -8.33 31.35 0.09
CA GLN A 148 -8.00 29.93 0.05
C GLN A 148 -8.74 29.15 1.12
N LYS A 149 -9.07 27.89 0.82
CA LYS A 149 -9.63 26.96 1.80
C LYS A 149 -8.53 26.31 2.62
N ILE A 150 -8.79 26.14 3.91
CA ILE A 150 -8.01 25.30 4.82
C ILE A 150 -8.95 24.24 5.36
N LEU A 151 -8.53 22.98 5.30
CA LEU A 151 -9.31 21.84 5.75
C LEU A 151 -8.68 21.29 7.03
N VAL A 152 -9.48 21.03 8.06
CA VAL A 152 -9.01 20.51 9.35
C VAL A 152 -9.76 19.22 9.68
N ASP A 153 -9.05 18.25 10.28
CA ASP A 153 -9.55 16.91 10.64
C ASP A 153 -10.17 16.21 9.42
N ASP A 154 -9.37 16.08 8.36
CA ASP A 154 -9.73 15.43 7.11
C ASP A 154 -10.96 16.07 6.43
N GLY A 155 -11.04 17.40 6.48
CA GLY A 155 -12.10 18.19 5.84
C GLY A 155 -13.40 18.28 6.61
N LYS A 156 -13.50 17.73 7.83
CA LYS A 156 -14.68 17.89 8.69
C LYS A 156 -14.93 19.33 9.10
N LEU A 157 -13.87 20.13 9.22
CA LEU A 157 -13.96 21.59 9.33
C LEU A 157 -13.36 22.22 8.08
N SER A 158 -14.14 23.07 7.42
CA SER A 158 -13.66 23.90 6.34
C SER A 158 -13.55 25.35 6.80
N LEU A 159 -12.38 25.93 6.58
CA LEU A 159 -12.04 27.31 6.89
C LEU A 159 -11.74 28.05 5.57
N VAL A 160 -12.07 29.34 5.49
CA VAL A 160 -11.66 30.20 4.37
C VAL A 160 -10.78 31.32 4.91
N VAL A 161 -9.58 31.49 4.35
CA VAL A 161 -8.63 32.52 4.75
C VAL A 161 -9.22 33.90 4.47
N LYS A 162 -9.43 34.69 5.53
CA LYS A 162 -9.96 36.06 5.46
C LYS A 162 -8.84 37.09 5.38
N ARG A 163 -7.80 36.92 6.19
CA ARG A 163 -6.60 37.77 6.19
C ARG A 163 -5.39 36.99 6.71
N ILE A 164 -4.21 37.47 6.36
CA ILE A 164 -2.93 36.90 6.79
C ILE A 164 -2.20 37.99 7.59
N ASP A 165 -1.84 37.68 8.83
CA ASP A 165 -1.02 38.55 9.68
C ASP A 165 0.42 38.02 9.67
N THR A 166 1.23 38.57 8.78
CA THR A 166 2.65 38.20 8.64
C THR A 166 3.50 38.69 9.80
N LYS A 167 3.05 39.70 10.56
CA LYS A 167 3.80 40.24 11.70
C LYS A 167 3.77 39.25 12.87
N ASN A 168 2.60 38.65 13.11
CA ASN A 168 2.39 37.69 14.19
C ASN A 168 2.45 36.23 13.71
N ASN A 169 2.74 35.99 12.43
CA ASN A 169 2.70 34.66 11.81
C ASN A 169 1.37 33.93 12.06
N GLN A 170 0.25 34.63 11.80
CA GLN A 170 -1.09 34.12 12.02
C GLN A 170 -1.90 34.12 10.73
N VAL A 171 -2.74 33.10 10.56
CA VAL A 171 -3.74 33.03 9.49
C VAL A 171 -5.12 33.15 10.12
N ILE A 172 -5.89 34.14 9.69
CA ILE A 172 -7.21 34.40 10.21
C ILE A 172 -8.23 33.92 9.18
N CYS A 173 -9.10 33.02 9.61
CA CYS A 173 -10.08 32.36 8.76
C CYS A 173 -11.52 32.58 9.24
N VAL A 174 -12.48 32.28 8.37
CA VAL A 174 -13.90 32.14 8.73
C VAL A 174 -14.32 30.69 8.57
N ALA A 175 -14.92 30.13 9.63
CA ALA A 175 -15.45 28.76 9.61
C ALA A 175 -16.68 28.65 8.71
N GLN A 176 -16.71 27.63 7.84
CA GLN A 176 -17.82 27.38 6.92
C GLN A 176 -18.88 26.44 7.52
N ASN A 177 -18.54 25.76 8.62
CA ASN A 177 -19.40 24.81 9.31
C ASN A 177 -18.95 24.64 10.77
N ASP A 178 -19.82 24.02 11.58
CA ASP A 178 -19.51 23.65 12.96
C ASP A 178 -18.60 22.42 13.00
N HIS A 179 -17.63 22.41 13.92
CA HIS A 179 -16.83 21.21 14.23
C HIS A 179 -16.11 21.34 15.57
N THR A 180 -15.75 20.22 16.19
CA THR A 180 -14.84 20.20 17.35
C THR A 180 -13.49 19.65 16.93
N ILE A 181 -12.45 20.48 17.07
CA ILE A 181 -11.07 20.13 16.73
C ILE A 181 -10.42 19.44 17.94
N PHE A 182 -9.70 18.35 17.69
CA PHE A 182 -8.90 17.65 18.70
C PHE A 182 -7.40 17.76 18.41
N THR A 183 -6.57 17.47 19.42
CA THR A 183 -5.11 17.38 19.32
C THR A 183 -4.65 16.47 18.17
N LYS A 184 -3.58 16.88 17.47
CA LYS A 184 -2.88 16.12 16.41
C LYS A 184 -3.72 15.80 15.16
N LYS A 185 -4.89 16.40 15.01
CA LYS A 185 -5.68 16.31 13.77
C LYS A 185 -4.97 16.98 12.61
N ARG A 186 -5.12 16.41 11.41
CA ARG A 186 -4.47 16.93 10.19
C ARG A 186 -5.04 18.27 9.78
N LEU A 187 -4.20 19.08 9.16
CA LEU A 187 -4.58 20.28 8.45
C LEU A 187 -4.05 20.18 7.01
N ASN A 188 -4.95 20.39 6.05
CA ASN A 188 -4.64 20.33 4.62
C ASN A 188 -4.86 21.72 3.99
N LEU A 189 -3.96 22.08 3.09
CA LEU A 189 -4.00 23.30 2.29
C LEU A 189 -4.16 22.91 0.81
N PRO A 190 -5.40 22.72 0.30
CA PRO A 190 -5.62 22.26 -1.06
C PRO A 190 -4.90 23.12 -2.10
N ASN A 191 -4.17 22.47 -3.01
CA ASN A 191 -3.33 23.08 -4.06
C ASN A 191 -2.20 23.99 -3.55
N ALA A 192 -1.87 24.00 -2.25
CA ALA A 192 -0.70 24.71 -1.77
C ALA A 192 0.58 24.06 -2.29
N ASP A 193 1.59 24.87 -2.55
CA ASP A 193 2.95 24.40 -2.75
C ASP A 193 3.66 24.54 -1.41
N TYR A 194 3.75 23.44 -0.67
CA TYR A 194 4.26 23.48 0.70
C TYR A 194 5.75 23.81 0.70
N SER A 195 6.14 24.84 1.45
CA SER A 195 7.55 25.20 1.70
C SER A 195 8.27 24.22 2.65
N ILE A 196 7.60 23.14 3.06
CA ILE A 196 8.15 22.08 3.90
C ILE A 196 9.02 21.14 3.02
N PRO A 197 10.25 20.80 3.45
CA PRO A 197 11.07 19.80 2.76
C PRO A 197 10.34 18.46 2.61
N PHE A 198 10.45 17.84 1.43
CA PHE A 198 9.84 16.53 1.14
C PHE A 198 10.28 15.42 2.11
N LEU A 199 11.56 15.40 2.49
CA LEU A 199 12.11 14.51 3.51
C LEU A 199 12.56 15.33 4.72
N SER A 200 11.92 15.12 5.86
CA SER A 200 12.37 15.69 7.13
C SER A 200 13.52 14.88 7.73
N ALA A 201 14.24 15.47 8.70
CA ALA A 201 15.22 14.72 9.49
C ALA A 201 14.59 13.53 10.24
N LYS A 202 13.29 13.59 10.56
CA LYS A 202 12.56 12.46 11.13
C LYS A 202 12.38 11.35 10.09
N ASP A 203 11.95 11.67 8.87
CA ASP A 203 11.78 10.68 7.81
C ASP A 203 13.10 9.95 7.51
N LEU A 204 14.23 10.67 7.46
CA LEU A 204 15.54 10.06 7.25
C LEU A 204 15.92 9.08 8.38
N ARG A 205 15.64 9.42 9.64
CA ARG A 205 15.86 8.50 10.78
C ARG A 205 14.95 7.28 10.72
N ASP A 206 13.68 7.47 10.33
CA ASP A 206 12.72 6.38 10.18
C ASP A 206 13.14 5.43 9.05
N ILE A 207 13.60 5.98 7.93
CA ILE A 207 14.17 5.20 6.82
C ILE A 207 15.39 4.42 7.29
N ASP A 208 16.36 5.05 7.94
CA ASP A 208 17.57 4.38 8.45
C ASP A 208 17.23 3.24 9.43
N PHE A 209 16.24 3.45 10.30
CA PHE A 209 15.68 2.39 11.16
C PHE A 209 15.09 1.24 10.34
N GLY A 210 14.28 1.55 9.32
CA GLY A 210 13.69 0.57 8.43
C GLY A 210 14.74 -0.24 7.66
N LEU A 211 15.80 0.41 7.18
CA LEU A 211 16.92 -0.24 6.49
C LEU A 211 17.66 -1.21 7.42
N THR A 212 17.90 -0.81 8.68
CA THR A 212 18.48 -1.69 9.71
C THR A 212 17.61 -2.93 9.94
N HIS A 213 16.30 -2.76 9.81
CA HIS A 213 15.32 -3.83 9.88
C HIS A 213 14.98 -4.45 8.53
N GLN A 214 15.76 -4.29 7.46
CA GLN A 214 15.55 -4.96 6.16
C GLN A 214 14.10 -4.85 5.64
N ILE A 215 13.54 -3.64 5.59
CA ILE A 215 12.25 -3.40 4.93
C ILE A 215 12.35 -3.63 3.42
N ASP A 216 11.21 -3.93 2.78
CA ASP A 216 11.14 -4.20 1.35
C ASP A 216 10.67 -2.98 0.54
N TYR A 217 9.82 -2.16 1.16
CA TYR A 217 9.19 -0.99 0.52
C TYR A 217 9.27 0.25 1.39
N ILE A 218 9.37 1.40 0.73
CA ILE A 218 9.05 2.70 1.31
C ILE A 218 7.85 3.28 0.55
N ALA A 219 6.74 3.47 1.25
CA ALA A 219 5.62 4.29 0.80
C ALA A 219 5.92 5.76 1.16
N ALA A 220 6.23 6.56 0.15
CA ALA A 220 6.63 7.95 0.31
C ALA A 220 5.40 8.87 0.25
N SER A 221 5.15 9.60 1.34
CA SER A 221 4.02 10.53 1.50
C SER A 221 4.28 11.85 0.78
N PHE A 222 3.21 12.46 0.26
CA PHE A 222 3.19 13.75 -0.43
C PHE A 222 4.17 13.87 -1.61
N VAL A 223 4.31 12.80 -2.39
CA VAL A 223 5.11 12.85 -3.63
C VAL A 223 4.40 13.73 -4.65
N ASN A 224 4.99 14.89 -4.96
CA ASN A 224 4.44 15.84 -5.93
C ASN A 224 5.18 15.83 -7.27
N THR A 225 6.44 15.39 -7.30
CA THR A 225 7.32 15.48 -8.47
C THR A 225 8.17 14.23 -8.66
N THR A 226 8.70 14.04 -9.87
CA THR A 226 9.74 13.04 -10.14
C THR A 226 11.00 13.26 -9.30
N GLU A 227 11.32 14.51 -8.96
CA GLU A 227 12.52 14.84 -8.19
C GLU A 227 12.44 14.30 -6.76
N ASN A 228 11.25 14.28 -6.14
CA ASN A 228 11.05 13.66 -4.84
C ASN A 228 11.46 12.18 -4.84
N ILE A 229 11.13 11.45 -5.91
CA ILE A 229 11.50 10.03 -6.06
C ILE A 229 12.99 9.85 -6.30
N LYS A 230 13.62 10.74 -7.08
CA LYS A 230 15.07 10.72 -7.27
C LYS A 230 15.82 11.02 -5.97
N GLN A 231 15.40 12.04 -5.22
CA GLN A 231 15.98 12.37 -3.92
C GLN A 231 15.98 11.15 -2.99
N LEU A 232 14.87 10.42 -2.91
CA LEU A 232 14.78 9.21 -2.10
C LEU A 232 15.62 8.06 -2.68
N ARG A 233 15.71 7.94 -4.01
CA ARG A 233 16.59 6.96 -4.66
C ARG A 233 18.07 7.21 -4.39
N ASP A 234 18.50 8.47 -4.45
CA ASP A 234 19.87 8.88 -4.19
C ASP A 234 20.22 8.66 -2.71
N TYR A 235 19.28 8.96 -1.81
CA TYR A 235 19.44 8.63 -0.39
C TYR A 235 19.63 7.12 -0.18
N LEU A 236 18.75 6.27 -0.74
CA LEU A 236 18.89 4.81 -0.67
C LEU A 236 20.19 4.31 -1.32
N ALA A 237 20.64 4.94 -2.41
CA ALA A 237 21.92 4.62 -3.03
C ALA A 237 23.09 4.89 -2.09
N SER A 238 23.08 6.03 -1.38
CA SER A 238 24.13 6.36 -0.40
C SER A 238 24.18 5.40 0.79
N LYS A 239 23.09 4.66 1.04
CA LYS A 239 22.97 3.63 2.08
C LYS A 239 23.14 2.20 1.56
N ASN A 240 23.55 2.00 0.30
CA ASN A 240 23.61 0.68 -0.36
C ASN A 240 22.28 -0.10 -0.34
N ALA A 241 21.15 0.60 -0.32
CA ALA A 241 19.80 0.06 -0.16
C ALA A 241 18.95 0.17 -1.43
N LYS A 242 19.57 0.09 -2.62
CA LYS A 242 18.85 0.20 -3.92
C LYS A 242 17.79 -0.89 -4.14
N HIS A 243 17.86 -2.00 -3.42
CA HIS A 243 16.90 -3.11 -3.48
C HIS A 243 15.54 -2.78 -2.86
N VAL A 244 15.48 -1.80 -1.93
CA VAL A 244 14.23 -1.32 -1.33
C VAL A 244 13.42 -0.59 -2.39
N LYS A 245 12.15 -0.94 -2.54
CA LYS A 245 11.26 -0.44 -3.60
C LYS A 245 10.52 0.81 -3.14
N LEU A 246 10.33 1.77 -4.05
CA LEU A 246 9.64 3.02 -3.77
C LEU A 246 8.21 3.01 -4.30
N ILE A 247 7.26 3.24 -3.39
CA ILE A 247 5.84 3.42 -3.69
C ILE A 247 5.50 4.90 -3.47
N ALA A 248 5.25 5.64 -4.55
CA ALA A 248 4.82 7.03 -4.43
C ALA A 248 3.34 7.12 -4.02
N LYS A 249 3.03 7.78 -2.92
CA LYS A 249 1.64 8.04 -2.53
C LYS A 249 1.14 9.27 -3.31
N ILE A 250 0.10 9.06 -4.11
CA ILE A 250 -0.51 10.09 -4.95
C ILE A 250 -1.66 10.70 -4.18
N GLU A 251 -1.36 11.83 -3.55
CA GLU A 251 -2.22 12.46 -2.52
C GLU A 251 -2.65 13.88 -2.90
N SER A 252 -2.13 14.45 -3.98
CA SER A 252 -2.32 15.88 -4.31
C SER A 252 -2.59 16.14 -5.79
N ASN A 253 -3.09 17.34 -6.09
CA ASN A 253 -3.25 17.80 -7.46
C ASN A 253 -1.90 17.99 -8.18
N HIS A 254 -0.86 18.40 -7.46
CA HIS A 254 0.50 18.51 -8.00
C HIS A 254 1.04 17.16 -8.47
N ALA A 255 0.80 16.11 -7.68
CA ALA A 255 1.15 14.75 -8.04
C ALA A 255 0.40 14.30 -9.30
N LEU A 256 -0.88 14.64 -9.43
CA LEU A 256 -1.67 14.33 -10.64
C LEU A 256 -1.13 15.04 -11.89
N ASN A 257 -0.72 16.30 -11.77
CA ASN A 257 -0.13 17.04 -12.89
C ASN A 257 1.20 16.42 -13.37
N ASN A 258 1.93 15.74 -12.48
CA ASN A 258 3.23 15.10 -12.76
C ASN A 258 3.16 13.56 -12.83
N ILE A 259 1.96 12.98 -12.86
CA ILE A 259 1.72 11.57 -12.54
C ILE A 259 2.52 10.60 -13.40
N ASP A 260 2.61 10.84 -14.72
CA ASP A 260 3.33 9.96 -15.63
C ASP A 260 4.84 9.95 -15.36
N GLY A 261 5.40 11.10 -14.96
CA GLY A 261 6.79 11.22 -14.57
C GLY A 261 7.07 10.48 -13.24
N ILE A 262 6.17 10.62 -12.28
CA ILE A 262 6.24 9.93 -10.99
C ILE A 262 6.16 8.42 -11.19
N ILE A 263 5.18 7.92 -11.96
CA ILE A 263 5.02 6.49 -12.25
C ILE A 263 6.29 5.89 -12.86
N LYS A 264 6.91 6.58 -13.84
CA LYS A 264 8.13 6.08 -14.49
C LYS A 264 9.30 5.96 -13.51
N ALA A 265 9.46 6.94 -12.61
CA ALA A 265 10.56 7.02 -11.66
C ALA A 265 10.40 6.09 -10.45
N SER A 266 9.16 5.80 -10.04
CA SER A 266 8.87 4.92 -8.89
C SER A 266 8.85 3.44 -9.25
N ASP A 267 8.90 2.54 -8.27
CA ASP A 267 8.66 1.11 -8.49
C ASP A 267 7.17 0.79 -8.54
N GLY A 268 6.36 1.59 -7.86
CA GLY A 268 4.91 1.60 -7.94
C GLY A 268 4.34 2.88 -7.36
N ILE A 269 3.02 2.97 -7.33
CA ILE A 269 2.31 4.08 -6.70
C ILE A 269 1.19 3.56 -5.79
N MET A 270 0.75 4.41 -4.88
CA MET A 270 -0.43 4.20 -4.06
C MET A 270 -1.45 5.30 -4.37
N VAL A 271 -2.65 4.90 -4.78
CA VAL A 271 -3.80 5.79 -4.93
C VAL A 271 -4.36 6.03 -3.53
N ALA A 272 -3.93 7.12 -2.90
CA ALA A 272 -4.31 7.51 -1.55
C ALA A 272 -5.55 8.42 -1.59
N ARG A 273 -6.71 7.78 -1.71
CA ARG A 273 -8.00 8.43 -2.04
C ARG A 273 -8.51 9.39 -0.98
N GLY A 274 -8.22 9.11 0.30
CA GLY A 274 -8.55 9.96 1.44
C GLY A 274 -7.92 11.33 1.27
N ASP A 275 -6.58 11.40 1.29
CA ASP A 275 -5.85 12.66 1.11
C ASP A 275 -6.11 13.28 -0.29
N LEU A 276 -6.14 12.48 -1.36
CA LEU A 276 -6.44 12.98 -2.70
C LEU A 276 -7.83 13.63 -2.78
N GLY A 277 -8.83 13.07 -2.09
CA GLY A 277 -10.19 13.60 -2.02
C GLY A 277 -10.32 14.92 -1.26
N LEU A 278 -9.30 15.32 -0.50
CA LEU A 278 -9.19 16.64 0.13
C LEU A 278 -8.57 17.68 -0.83
N GLU A 279 -7.73 17.23 -1.76
CA GLU A 279 -6.98 18.08 -2.70
C GLU A 279 -7.74 18.37 -4.00
N ILE A 280 -8.56 17.43 -4.46
CA ILE A 280 -9.40 17.57 -5.66
C ILE A 280 -10.88 17.33 -5.32
N PRO A 281 -11.83 17.82 -6.14
CA PRO A 281 -13.23 17.47 -5.96
C PRO A 281 -13.42 15.95 -5.92
N TYR A 282 -14.06 15.43 -4.85
CA TYR A 282 -14.18 14.00 -4.60
C TYR A 282 -14.74 13.19 -5.78
N TYR A 283 -15.65 13.79 -6.58
CA TYR A 283 -16.23 13.16 -7.76
C TYR A 283 -15.23 12.96 -8.93
N LYS A 284 -14.05 13.59 -8.87
CA LYS A 284 -12.94 13.36 -9.83
C LYS A 284 -12.02 12.21 -9.42
N VAL A 285 -11.99 11.82 -8.14
CA VAL A 285 -11.11 10.75 -7.63
C VAL A 285 -11.30 9.42 -8.38
N PRO A 286 -12.53 8.95 -8.68
CA PRO A 286 -12.72 7.70 -9.42
C PRO A 286 -12.11 7.71 -10.83
N TYR A 287 -12.14 8.86 -11.51
CA TYR A 287 -11.48 9.02 -12.82
C TYR A 287 -9.97 8.85 -12.70
N TRP A 288 -9.35 9.54 -11.73
CA TRP A 288 -7.91 9.51 -11.53
C TRP A 288 -7.41 8.16 -11.03
N GLN A 289 -8.15 7.47 -10.16
CA GLN A 289 -7.86 6.07 -9.80
C GLN A 289 -7.81 5.19 -11.06
N ARG A 290 -8.82 5.28 -11.93
CA ARG A 290 -8.86 4.53 -13.20
C ARG A 290 -7.67 4.89 -14.10
N TYR A 291 -7.34 6.18 -14.21
CA TYR A 291 -6.19 6.64 -15.00
C TYR A 291 -4.89 6.03 -14.47
N MET A 292 -4.63 6.16 -13.16
CA MET A 292 -3.43 5.67 -12.49
C MET A 292 -3.25 4.17 -12.65
N ILE A 293 -4.31 3.38 -12.49
CA ILE A 293 -4.26 1.93 -12.73
C ILE A 293 -3.85 1.66 -14.18
N LYS A 294 -4.49 2.30 -15.17
CA LYS A 294 -4.14 2.13 -16.58
C LYS A 294 -2.69 2.54 -16.88
N ALA A 295 -2.25 3.68 -16.35
CA ALA A 295 -0.91 4.21 -16.55
C ALA A 295 0.16 3.29 -15.95
N CYS A 296 -0.02 2.80 -14.73
CA CYS A 296 0.87 1.81 -14.11
C CYS A 296 0.98 0.54 -14.94
N ARG A 297 -0.15 -0.01 -15.41
CA ARG A 297 -0.15 -1.20 -16.28
C ARG A 297 0.54 -0.96 -17.62
N PHE A 298 0.38 0.23 -18.18
CA PHE A 298 1.08 0.65 -19.40
C PHE A 298 2.60 0.71 -19.18
N PHE A 299 3.06 1.32 -18.07
CA PHE A 299 4.47 1.47 -17.74
C PHE A 299 5.11 0.25 -17.06
N ASN A 300 4.36 -0.85 -16.86
CA ASN A 300 4.81 -2.05 -16.13
C ASN A 300 5.21 -1.76 -14.67
N LYS A 301 4.42 -0.92 -14.00
CA LYS A 301 4.58 -0.48 -12.61
C LYS A 301 3.42 -0.96 -11.77
N ARG A 302 3.64 -1.08 -10.46
CA ARG A 302 2.60 -1.56 -9.53
C ARG A 302 1.71 -0.42 -9.06
N VAL A 303 0.45 -0.73 -8.78
CA VAL A 303 -0.52 0.22 -8.24
C VAL A 303 -1.29 -0.38 -7.07
N ILE A 304 -1.31 0.35 -5.96
CA ILE A 304 -2.04 0.00 -4.75
C ILE A 304 -3.25 0.93 -4.65
N THR A 305 -4.46 0.39 -4.47
CA THR A 305 -5.62 1.22 -4.14
C THR A 305 -5.79 1.23 -2.63
N ALA A 306 -5.76 2.41 -2.02
CA ALA A 306 -5.70 2.58 -0.58
C ALA A 306 -6.73 3.59 -0.06
N THR A 307 -6.92 3.56 1.26
CA THR A 307 -7.80 4.41 2.08
C THR A 307 -9.29 4.26 1.77
N GLN A 308 -10.12 4.25 2.82
CA GLN A 308 -11.57 4.08 2.72
C GLN A 308 -12.00 2.88 1.86
N MET A 309 -11.26 1.77 1.92
CA MET A 309 -11.58 0.57 1.14
C MET A 309 -12.70 -0.22 1.81
N LEU A 310 -12.60 -0.39 3.14
CA LEU A 310 -13.59 -1.07 3.98
C LEU A 310 -13.71 -0.33 5.33
N ASP A 311 -13.71 1.01 5.30
CA ASP A 311 -13.69 1.91 6.48
C ASP A 311 -14.76 1.56 7.52
N SER A 312 -15.96 1.18 7.06
CA SER A 312 -17.06 0.80 7.93
C SER A 312 -16.71 -0.39 8.84
N LEU A 313 -15.75 -1.24 8.44
CA LEU A 313 -15.29 -2.39 9.20
C LEU A 313 -14.38 -2.04 10.39
N GLU A 314 -13.98 -0.77 10.53
CA GLU A 314 -13.38 -0.29 11.77
C GLU A 314 -14.34 -0.44 12.96
N LYS A 315 -15.65 -0.30 12.71
CA LYS A 315 -16.69 -0.27 13.75
C LYS A 315 -17.79 -1.29 13.56
N ASN A 316 -17.95 -1.84 12.36
CA ASN A 316 -19.00 -2.78 12.01
C ASN A 316 -18.43 -4.12 11.52
N ILE A 317 -19.22 -5.19 11.59
CA ILE A 317 -18.81 -6.51 11.09
C ILE A 317 -19.09 -6.64 9.58
N GLN A 318 -20.05 -5.88 9.04
CA GLN A 318 -20.40 -5.95 7.63
C GLN A 318 -19.97 -4.69 6.88
N PRO A 319 -19.43 -4.85 5.65
CA PRO A 319 -19.13 -3.71 4.79
C PRO A 319 -20.41 -3.17 4.16
N THR A 320 -20.39 -1.89 3.80
CA THR A 320 -21.45 -1.30 2.98
C THR A 320 -21.41 -1.85 1.55
N ARG A 321 -22.52 -1.74 0.81
CA ARG A 321 -22.56 -2.15 -0.60
C ARG A 321 -21.71 -1.23 -1.49
N ALA A 322 -21.55 0.03 -1.11
CA ALA A 322 -20.68 0.99 -1.78
C ALA A 322 -19.21 0.55 -1.69
N GLU A 323 -18.72 0.22 -0.50
CA GLU A 323 -17.33 -0.25 -0.29
C GLU A 323 -17.06 -1.55 -1.03
N VAL A 324 -17.97 -2.53 -0.95
CA VAL A 324 -17.82 -3.80 -1.70
C VAL A 324 -17.70 -3.54 -3.20
N THR A 325 -18.54 -2.67 -3.74
CA THR A 325 -18.54 -2.29 -5.16
C THR A 325 -17.23 -1.59 -5.55
N ASP A 326 -16.77 -0.68 -4.70
CA ASP A 326 -15.55 0.09 -4.91
C ASP A 326 -14.30 -0.80 -4.94
N VAL A 327 -14.13 -1.67 -3.92
CA VAL A 327 -13.04 -2.66 -3.88
C VAL A 327 -13.10 -3.58 -5.10
N TYR A 328 -14.28 -4.14 -5.39
CA TYR A 328 -14.48 -5.05 -6.52
C TYR A 328 -14.00 -4.42 -7.84
N PHE A 329 -14.35 -3.16 -8.08
CA PHE A 329 -14.03 -2.46 -9.31
C PHE A 329 -12.60 -1.93 -9.39
N ALA A 330 -11.91 -1.75 -8.26
CA ALA A 330 -10.47 -1.51 -8.22
C ALA A 330 -9.70 -2.75 -8.71
N VAL A 331 -10.10 -3.94 -8.23
CA VAL A 331 -9.53 -5.24 -8.64
C VAL A 331 -9.87 -5.59 -10.08
N ASP A 332 -11.12 -5.35 -10.50
CA ASP A 332 -11.57 -5.61 -11.87
C ASP A 332 -10.78 -4.80 -12.90
N ARG A 333 -10.40 -3.57 -12.55
CA ARG A 333 -9.54 -2.72 -13.39
C ARG A 333 -8.08 -3.17 -13.39
N GLY A 334 -7.72 -4.10 -12.52
CA GLY A 334 -6.41 -4.72 -12.42
C GLY A 334 -5.42 -3.88 -11.63
N ASN A 335 -5.80 -3.36 -10.45
CA ASN A 335 -4.79 -2.96 -9.48
C ASN A 335 -3.92 -4.17 -9.05
N ASP A 336 -2.76 -3.92 -8.45
CA ASP A 336 -1.91 -5.02 -7.97
C ASP A 336 -2.23 -5.41 -6.53
N ALA A 337 -2.57 -4.41 -5.71
CA ALA A 337 -2.92 -4.62 -4.32
C ALA A 337 -4.04 -3.70 -3.83
N THR A 338 -4.78 -4.21 -2.84
CA THR A 338 -5.71 -3.45 -2.00
C THR A 338 -5.08 -3.23 -0.61
N MET A 339 -5.34 -2.09 0.02
CA MET A 339 -4.75 -1.75 1.32
C MET A 339 -5.80 -1.42 2.38
N LEU A 340 -5.69 -2.09 3.52
CA LEU A 340 -6.41 -1.80 4.76
C LEU A 340 -5.58 -0.85 5.64
N SER A 341 -6.21 0.23 6.08
CA SER A 341 -5.62 1.32 6.83
C SER A 341 -6.02 1.24 8.31
N GLY A 342 -7.01 2.02 8.75
CA GLY A 342 -7.47 2.00 10.13
C GLY A 342 -8.18 0.69 10.49
N GLU A 343 -8.76 0.01 9.50
CA GLU A 343 -9.45 -1.28 9.64
C GLU A 343 -8.59 -2.33 10.37
N THR A 344 -7.30 -2.41 10.04
CA THR A 344 -6.35 -3.35 10.66
C THR A 344 -5.43 -2.70 11.69
N ALA A 345 -5.28 -1.37 11.68
CA ALA A 345 -4.41 -0.69 12.63
C ALA A 345 -5.10 -0.53 13.99
N ASN A 346 -6.34 -0.04 14.02
CA ASN A 346 -7.09 0.32 15.23
C ASN A 346 -8.56 -0.14 15.23
N GLY A 347 -9.03 -0.78 14.14
CA GLY A 347 -10.40 -1.26 14.00
C GLY A 347 -10.77 -2.35 15.00
N ALA A 348 -12.06 -2.48 15.29
CA ALA A 348 -12.60 -3.49 16.19
C ALA A 348 -12.53 -4.92 15.63
N PHE A 349 -12.54 -5.07 14.29
CA PHE A 349 -12.62 -6.37 13.62
C PHE A 349 -11.53 -6.55 12.55
N PRO A 350 -10.22 -6.44 12.89
CA PRO A 350 -9.13 -6.42 11.91
C PRO A 350 -9.05 -7.71 11.08
N LEU A 351 -9.31 -8.87 11.71
CA LEU A 351 -9.29 -10.16 11.01
C LEU A 351 -10.44 -10.29 10.01
N ASN A 352 -11.63 -9.81 10.40
CA ASN A 352 -12.80 -9.79 9.53
C ASN A 352 -12.59 -8.84 8.35
N ALA A 353 -11.97 -7.67 8.54
CA ALA A 353 -11.65 -6.76 7.45
C ALA A 353 -10.76 -7.41 6.38
N VAL A 354 -9.74 -8.16 6.80
CA VAL A 354 -8.87 -8.92 5.88
C VAL A 354 -9.65 -10.05 5.19
N TYR A 355 -10.48 -10.78 5.92
CA TYR A 355 -11.31 -11.84 5.34
C TYR A 355 -12.28 -11.29 4.28
N VAL A 356 -12.96 -10.18 4.57
CA VAL A 356 -13.88 -9.51 3.63
C VAL A 356 -13.12 -9.05 2.39
N MET A 357 -11.96 -8.39 2.55
CA MET A 357 -11.11 -7.98 1.43
C MET A 357 -10.73 -9.18 0.54
N LYS A 358 -10.26 -10.28 1.15
CA LYS A 358 -9.92 -11.54 0.45
C LYS A 358 -11.10 -12.05 -0.39
N MET A 359 -12.30 -12.02 0.16
CA MET A 359 -13.50 -12.52 -0.55
C MET A 359 -13.88 -11.62 -1.74
N ILE A 360 -13.80 -10.30 -1.59
CA ILE A 360 -14.09 -9.36 -2.69
C ILE A 360 -13.06 -9.49 -3.81
N ASP A 361 -11.76 -9.53 -3.46
CA ASP A 361 -10.66 -9.70 -4.41
C ASP A 361 -10.84 -10.99 -5.23
N LYS A 362 -11.07 -12.13 -4.57
CA LYS A 362 -11.29 -13.43 -5.24
C LYS A 362 -12.53 -13.43 -6.13
N GLN A 363 -13.60 -12.77 -5.69
CA GLN A 363 -14.81 -12.65 -6.48
C GLN A 363 -14.53 -11.83 -7.75
N SER A 364 -13.85 -10.70 -7.64
CA SER A 364 -13.47 -9.87 -8.79
C SER A 364 -12.56 -10.63 -9.76
N GLU A 365 -11.53 -11.33 -9.25
CA GLU A 365 -10.62 -12.16 -10.05
C GLU A 365 -11.32 -13.29 -10.82
N THR A 366 -12.41 -13.83 -10.26
CA THR A 366 -13.22 -14.87 -10.90
C THR A 366 -13.93 -14.34 -12.16
N PHE A 367 -14.35 -13.08 -12.15
CA PHE A 367 -15.08 -12.44 -13.26
C PHE A 367 -14.23 -11.48 -14.10
N PHE A 368 -12.93 -11.40 -13.81
CA PHE A 368 -11.98 -10.56 -14.54
C PHE A 368 -12.03 -10.81 -16.06
N ASP A 369 -11.95 -9.73 -16.83
CA ASP A 369 -11.98 -9.78 -18.31
C ASP A 369 -10.60 -10.04 -18.90
N TYR A 370 -10.25 -11.33 -18.99
CA TYR A 370 -8.99 -11.78 -19.59
C TYR A 370 -8.90 -11.46 -21.10
N GLN A 371 -10.02 -11.35 -21.81
CA GLN A 371 -10.01 -11.02 -23.24
C GLN A 371 -9.71 -9.53 -23.44
N TYR A 372 -10.37 -8.65 -22.69
CA TYR A 372 -10.04 -7.23 -22.66
C TYR A 372 -8.61 -6.99 -22.15
N ASN A 373 -8.18 -7.76 -21.16
CA ASN A 373 -6.81 -7.75 -20.67
C ASN A 373 -5.77 -8.02 -21.77
N LEU A 374 -5.95 -9.10 -22.53
CA LEU A 374 -5.08 -9.46 -23.65
C LEU A 374 -5.09 -8.38 -24.75
N ASN A 375 -6.29 -7.96 -25.16
CA ASN A 375 -6.47 -7.13 -26.35
C ASN A 375 -6.17 -5.65 -26.11
N TYR A 376 -6.31 -5.17 -24.87
CA TYR A 376 -6.07 -3.77 -24.53
C TYR A 376 -4.83 -3.59 -23.66
N TYR A 377 -4.83 -4.11 -22.44
CA TYR A 377 -3.77 -3.80 -21.48
C TYR A 377 -2.42 -4.41 -21.86
N MET A 378 -2.41 -5.71 -22.14
CA MET A 378 -1.19 -6.42 -22.56
C MET A 378 -0.71 -5.92 -23.92
N ALA A 379 -1.64 -5.72 -24.87
CA ALA A 379 -1.33 -5.17 -26.17
C ALA A 379 -0.67 -3.79 -26.10
N ASN A 380 -1.00 -2.94 -25.12
CA ASN A 380 -0.44 -1.59 -24.98
C ASN A 380 0.72 -1.49 -23.98
N SER A 381 1.05 -2.53 -23.22
CA SER A 381 2.12 -2.44 -22.21
C SER A 381 3.48 -2.17 -22.85
N LYS A 382 4.28 -1.28 -22.25
CA LYS A 382 5.68 -1.07 -22.65
C LYS A 382 6.54 -2.32 -22.49
N ALA A 383 6.18 -3.25 -21.59
CA ALA A 383 6.90 -4.50 -21.41
C ALA A 383 6.80 -5.45 -22.62
N ARG A 384 5.85 -5.20 -23.53
CA ARG A 384 5.56 -6.06 -24.70
C ARG A 384 6.72 -6.22 -25.68
N HIS A 385 7.68 -5.29 -25.63
CA HIS A 385 8.81 -5.25 -26.55
C HIS A 385 9.94 -6.20 -26.14
N SER A 386 9.96 -6.67 -24.89
CA SER A 386 10.99 -7.61 -24.42
C SER A 386 10.82 -9.00 -25.04
N GLU A 387 11.93 -9.72 -25.20
CA GLU A 387 11.90 -11.06 -25.80
C GLU A 387 11.17 -12.07 -24.90
N PHE A 388 11.41 -11.98 -23.58
CA PHE A 388 10.70 -12.79 -22.60
C PHE A 388 9.18 -12.59 -22.68
N TRP A 389 8.72 -11.36 -22.94
CA TRP A 389 7.29 -11.11 -23.11
C TRP A 389 6.71 -11.89 -24.29
N LYS A 390 7.36 -11.82 -25.45
CA LYS A 390 6.88 -12.45 -26.69
C LYS A 390 6.92 -13.98 -26.60
N GLN A 391 8.00 -14.53 -26.03
CA GLN A 391 8.21 -15.98 -25.97
C GLN A 391 7.47 -16.67 -24.82
N VAL A 392 7.28 -15.97 -23.69
CA VAL A 392 6.77 -16.57 -22.46
C VAL A 392 5.48 -15.91 -21.99
N VAL A 393 5.50 -14.60 -21.71
CA VAL A 393 4.40 -13.93 -21.01
C VAL A 393 3.11 -13.93 -21.83
N LEU A 394 3.18 -13.54 -23.10
CA LEU A 394 2.00 -13.50 -23.98
C LEU A 394 1.43 -14.91 -24.24
N PRO A 395 2.24 -15.93 -24.60
CA PRO A 395 1.74 -17.29 -24.74
C PRO A 395 1.16 -17.87 -23.44
N LEU A 396 1.74 -17.59 -22.27
CA LEU A 396 1.18 -17.98 -20.98
C LEU A 396 -0.19 -17.32 -20.73
N ALA A 397 -0.33 -16.03 -21.01
CA ALA A 397 -1.59 -15.33 -20.83
C ALA A 397 -2.69 -15.89 -21.73
N GLN A 398 -2.38 -16.15 -23.00
CA GLN A 398 -3.30 -16.80 -23.94
C GLN A 398 -3.67 -18.22 -23.51
N LYS A 399 -2.71 -18.99 -22.99
CA LYS A 399 -2.93 -20.38 -22.57
C LYS A 399 -3.71 -20.50 -21.27
N THR A 400 -3.47 -19.61 -20.32
CA THR A 400 -4.11 -19.62 -19.00
C THR A 400 -5.49 -18.97 -19.01
N ALA A 401 -5.74 -18.01 -19.89
CA ALA A 401 -7.01 -17.30 -19.97
C ALA A 401 -8.20 -18.28 -20.14
N PRO A 402 -9.23 -18.20 -19.27
CA PRO A 402 -10.43 -19.00 -19.42
C PRO A 402 -11.21 -18.56 -20.66
N LYS A 403 -12.00 -19.48 -21.23
CA LYS A 403 -12.99 -19.11 -22.25
C LYS A 403 -14.10 -18.30 -21.59
N ARG A 404 -14.33 -17.09 -22.08
CA ARG A 404 -15.40 -16.20 -21.62
C ARG A 404 -16.51 -16.11 -22.67
N LYS A 405 -17.76 -16.28 -22.24
CA LYS A 405 -18.96 -15.85 -23.00
C LYS A 405 -19.56 -14.60 -22.34
N LEU A 406 -20.12 -14.78 -21.16
CA LEU A 406 -20.53 -13.72 -20.23
C LEU A 406 -19.66 -13.75 -18.97
N ILE A 407 -19.46 -14.97 -18.46
CA ILE A 407 -18.62 -15.29 -17.30
C ILE A 407 -17.47 -16.21 -17.73
N ASN A 408 -16.43 -16.28 -16.90
CA ASN A 408 -15.34 -17.23 -17.07
C ASN A 408 -15.82 -18.63 -16.68
N SER A 409 -15.89 -19.55 -17.65
CA SER A 409 -16.48 -20.89 -17.42
C SER A 409 -15.45 -22.00 -17.17
N ASP A 410 -14.17 -21.76 -17.46
CA ASP A 410 -13.15 -22.83 -17.47
C ASP A 410 -11.73 -22.31 -17.16
N PHE A 411 -11.38 -22.26 -15.87
CA PHE A 411 -10.01 -22.02 -15.43
C PHE A 411 -9.25 -23.35 -15.41
N LYS A 412 -8.35 -23.56 -16.37
CA LYS A 412 -7.63 -24.84 -16.57
C LYS A 412 -6.35 -24.99 -15.75
N TYR A 413 -5.74 -23.88 -15.36
CA TYR A 413 -4.43 -23.86 -14.73
C TYR A 413 -4.49 -23.16 -13.38
N ASP A 414 -3.91 -23.77 -12.36
CA ASP A 414 -3.80 -23.14 -11.04
C ASP A 414 -2.48 -22.40 -10.88
N PHE A 415 -1.38 -23.01 -11.33
CA PHE A 415 -0.04 -22.47 -11.15
C PHE A 415 0.79 -22.43 -12.44
N VAL A 416 1.62 -21.39 -12.52
CA VAL A 416 2.78 -21.29 -13.40
C VAL A 416 4.01 -21.18 -12.51
N VAL A 417 5.03 -22.02 -12.72
CA VAL A 417 6.28 -21.95 -11.97
C VAL A 417 7.40 -21.45 -12.87
N HIS A 418 8.19 -20.51 -12.37
CA HIS A 418 9.36 -19.99 -13.07
C HIS A 418 10.52 -19.78 -12.09
N ALA A 419 11.70 -20.28 -12.42
CA ALA A 419 12.89 -20.05 -11.61
C ALA A 419 13.65 -18.84 -12.18
N THR A 420 13.71 -17.74 -11.43
CA THR A 420 14.41 -16.52 -11.86
C THR A 420 14.68 -15.57 -10.69
N ASN A 421 15.78 -14.81 -10.79
CA ASN A 421 16.04 -13.62 -9.96
C ASN A 421 15.89 -12.33 -10.79
N ASN A 422 15.50 -12.42 -12.07
CA ASN A 422 15.36 -11.28 -12.94
C ASN A 422 14.04 -10.54 -12.65
N LEU A 423 14.14 -9.40 -11.98
CA LEU A 423 12.99 -8.59 -11.59
C LEU A 423 12.11 -8.19 -12.80
N ASN A 424 12.70 -7.95 -13.97
CA ASN A 424 11.93 -7.56 -15.16
C ASN A 424 11.01 -8.68 -15.64
N GLU A 425 11.44 -9.94 -15.54
CA GLU A 425 10.63 -11.12 -15.87
C GLU A 425 9.46 -11.27 -14.89
N ILE A 426 9.75 -11.11 -13.59
CA ILE A 426 8.74 -11.19 -12.52
C ILE A 426 7.69 -10.08 -12.69
N TYR A 427 8.12 -8.83 -12.94
CA TYR A 427 7.21 -7.71 -13.18
C TYR A 427 6.35 -7.91 -14.44
N ALA A 428 6.94 -8.44 -15.51
CA ALA A 428 6.21 -8.73 -16.74
C ALA A 428 5.13 -9.81 -16.52
N LEU A 429 5.44 -10.87 -15.76
CA LEU A 429 4.47 -11.91 -15.39
C LEU A 429 3.34 -11.35 -14.51
N SER A 430 3.67 -10.48 -13.56
CA SER A 430 2.68 -9.83 -12.70
C SER A 430 1.73 -8.94 -13.51
N ASN A 431 2.27 -8.08 -14.37
CA ASN A 431 1.50 -7.12 -15.17
C ASN A 431 0.57 -7.78 -16.21
N ALA A 432 0.88 -9.02 -16.60
CA ALA A 432 0.07 -9.80 -17.53
C ALA A 432 -1.29 -10.22 -16.97
N ARG A 433 -1.46 -10.21 -15.63
CA ARG A 433 -2.69 -10.67 -14.96
C ARG A 433 -3.10 -12.07 -15.41
N LEU A 434 -2.16 -13.02 -15.30
CA LEU A 434 -2.41 -14.42 -15.64
C LEU A 434 -3.58 -14.98 -14.82
N ALA A 435 -4.39 -15.85 -15.44
CA ALA A 435 -5.49 -16.53 -14.76
C ALA A 435 -5.03 -17.66 -13.81
N ALA A 436 -3.72 -17.79 -13.62
CA ALA A 436 -3.02 -18.73 -12.74
C ALA A 436 -2.07 -17.95 -11.82
N ALA A 437 -1.83 -18.47 -10.62
CA ALA A 437 -0.82 -17.94 -9.71
C ALA A 437 0.59 -18.25 -10.23
N VAL A 438 1.51 -17.32 -10.08
CA VAL A 438 2.89 -17.46 -10.55
C VAL A 438 3.82 -17.70 -9.37
N ILE A 439 4.36 -18.90 -9.26
CA ILE A 439 5.37 -19.24 -8.27
C ILE A 439 6.74 -18.89 -8.82
N ILE A 440 7.51 -18.08 -8.09
CA ILE A 440 8.88 -17.73 -8.44
C ILE A 440 9.85 -18.51 -7.57
N LEU A 441 10.59 -19.45 -8.15
CA LEU A 441 11.68 -20.12 -7.45
C LEU A 441 12.90 -19.19 -7.44
N THR A 442 13.36 -18.80 -6.26
CA THR A 442 14.46 -17.84 -6.07
C THR A 442 15.36 -18.30 -4.94
N ASN A 443 16.66 -18.06 -5.05
CA ASN A 443 17.60 -18.22 -3.94
C ASN A 443 18.00 -16.90 -3.30
N ASP A 444 17.43 -15.79 -3.77
CA ASP A 444 17.71 -14.44 -3.30
C ASP A 444 16.65 -14.02 -2.26
N PRO A 445 17.02 -13.81 -0.99
CA PRO A 445 16.10 -13.36 0.04
C PRO A 445 15.39 -12.04 -0.29
N GLN A 446 16.04 -11.13 -1.04
CA GLN A 446 15.44 -9.85 -1.44
C GLN A 446 14.37 -10.03 -2.50
N VAL A 447 14.52 -11.03 -3.38
CA VAL A 447 13.45 -11.45 -4.30
C VAL A 447 12.36 -12.15 -3.51
N TYR A 448 12.71 -13.01 -2.54
CA TYR A 448 11.73 -13.76 -1.76
C TYR A 448 10.71 -12.86 -1.05
N THR A 449 11.14 -11.84 -0.31
CA THR A 449 10.23 -10.90 0.37
C THR A 449 9.85 -9.70 -0.49
N GLY A 450 10.56 -9.44 -1.58
CA GLY A 450 10.45 -8.21 -2.36
C GLY A 450 9.27 -8.12 -3.34
N HIS A 451 8.31 -9.05 -3.35
CA HIS A 451 7.21 -9.08 -4.32
C HIS A 451 5.81 -9.10 -3.69
N GLY A 452 5.68 -8.69 -2.42
CA GLY A 452 4.40 -8.69 -1.72
C GLY A 452 3.32 -7.77 -2.31
N VAL A 453 3.66 -6.79 -3.14
CA VAL A 453 2.69 -5.94 -3.86
C VAL A 453 2.43 -6.39 -5.31
N ASP A 454 3.14 -7.39 -5.82
CA ASP A 454 3.09 -7.77 -7.23
C ASP A 454 1.96 -8.78 -7.46
N TYR A 455 0.94 -8.39 -8.23
CA TYR A 455 -0.22 -9.24 -8.55
C TYR A 455 0.21 -10.65 -8.97
N GLY A 456 -0.35 -11.66 -8.33
CA GLY A 456 -0.21 -13.06 -8.71
C GLY A 456 1.17 -13.67 -8.50
N ILE A 457 2.14 -12.95 -7.94
CA ILE A 457 3.51 -13.46 -7.71
C ILE A 457 3.64 -14.09 -6.32
N PHE A 458 4.19 -15.30 -6.24
CA PHE A 458 4.33 -16.09 -5.02
C PHE A 458 5.75 -16.67 -4.94
N PRO A 459 6.71 -15.95 -4.35
CA PRO A 459 8.08 -16.43 -4.25
C PRO A 459 8.22 -17.69 -3.39
N TYR A 460 9.12 -18.58 -3.75
CA TYR A 460 9.48 -19.76 -2.97
C TYR A 460 11.01 -19.85 -2.91
N LEU A 461 11.55 -19.90 -1.70
CA LEU A 461 12.98 -19.90 -1.48
C LEU A 461 13.58 -21.29 -1.79
N ILE A 462 14.66 -21.31 -2.57
CA ILE A 462 15.44 -22.51 -2.92
C ILE A 462 16.92 -22.25 -2.63
N ASP A 463 17.72 -23.31 -2.46
CA ASP A 463 19.15 -23.16 -2.17
C ASP A 463 19.98 -22.90 -3.43
N GLN A 464 19.57 -23.48 -4.56
CA GLN A 464 20.30 -23.41 -5.82
C GLN A 464 19.99 -22.13 -6.59
N LYS A 465 20.98 -21.60 -7.33
CA LYS A 465 20.75 -20.51 -8.27
C LYS A 465 19.74 -20.96 -9.34
N PRO A 466 18.71 -20.15 -9.66
CA PRO A 466 17.71 -20.54 -10.67
C PRO A 466 18.29 -21.02 -12.01
N GLN A 467 19.37 -20.39 -12.47
CA GLN A 467 20.03 -20.69 -13.74
C GLN A 467 20.87 -21.99 -13.73
N SER A 468 21.22 -22.52 -12.55
CA SER A 468 22.00 -23.76 -12.44
C SER A 468 21.13 -25.01 -12.37
N LEU A 469 19.81 -24.87 -12.30
CA LEU A 469 18.89 -25.99 -12.20
C LEU A 469 18.84 -26.77 -13.52
N SER A 470 19.07 -28.08 -13.42
CA SER A 470 18.67 -29.00 -14.48
C SER A 470 17.13 -29.05 -14.61
N LYS A 471 16.64 -29.55 -15.74
CA LYS A 471 15.20 -29.71 -15.97
C LYS A 471 14.53 -30.63 -14.93
N ALA A 472 15.25 -31.65 -14.44
CA ALA A 472 14.75 -32.58 -13.43
C ALA A 472 14.64 -31.90 -12.06
N GLU A 473 15.68 -31.17 -11.65
CA GLU A 473 15.67 -30.40 -10.39
C GLU A 473 14.59 -29.33 -10.40
N PHE A 474 14.46 -28.59 -11.51
CA PHE A 474 13.40 -27.59 -11.68
C PHE A 474 12.01 -28.21 -11.49
N LYS A 475 11.72 -29.35 -12.13
CA LYS A 475 10.42 -30.04 -11.97
C LYS A 475 10.18 -30.50 -10.54
N SER A 476 11.22 -31.03 -9.88
CA SER A 476 11.14 -31.47 -8.48
C SER A 476 10.79 -30.30 -7.55
N LEU A 477 11.57 -29.22 -7.61
CA LEU A 477 11.36 -28.02 -6.79
C LEU A 477 10.01 -27.35 -7.10
N ALA A 478 9.60 -27.31 -8.37
CA ALA A 478 8.31 -26.79 -8.77
C ALA A 478 7.15 -27.56 -8.12
N ASN A 479 7.22 -28.89 -8.08
CA ASN A 479 6.19 -29.70 -7.44
C ASN A 479 6.14 -29.51 -5.92
N VAL A 480 7.30 -29.31 -5.26
CA VAL A 480 7.35 -28.97 -3.83
C VAL A 480 6.67 -27.62 -3.57
N ALA A 481 7.03 -26.60 -4.34
CA ALA A 481 6.46 -25.26 -4.20
C ALA A 481 4.95 -25.21 -4.53
N ILE A 482 4.50 -25.96 -5.54
CA ILE A 482 3.07 -26.11 -5.86
C ILE A 482 2.32 -26.71 -4.68
N LYS A 483 2.80 -27.81 -4.09
CA LYS A 483 2.16 -28.44 -2.93
C LYS A 483 2.08 -27.47 -1.74
N HIS A 484 3.15 -26.72 -1.50
CA HIS A 484 3.19 -25.71 -0.44
C HIS A 484 2.10 -24.64 -0.62
N TYR A 485 1.99 -24.05 -1.81
CA TYR A 485 0.96 -23.03 -2.08
C TYR A 485 -0.45 -23.59 -2.27
N GLN A 486 -0.58 -24.86 -2.68
CA GLN A 486 -1.87 -25.56 -2.73
C GLN A 486 -2.47 -25.67 -1.34
N GLN A 487 -1.67 -26.05 -0.34
CA GLN A 487 -2.09 -26.16 1.06
C GLN A 487 -2.53 -24.80 1.62
N HIS A 488 -1.70 -23.76 1.44
CA HIS A 488 -2.02 -22.41 1.91
C HIS A 488 -3.20 -21.77 1.18
N GLY A 489 -3.42 -22.12 -0.10
CA GLY A 489 -4.54 -21.64 -0.90
C GLY A 489 -5.86 -22.38 -0.67
N GLU A 490 -5.88 -23.42 0.17
CA GLU A 490 -7.02 -24.32 0.37
C GLU A 490 -7.56 -24.89 -0.97
N ILE A 491 -6.66 -25.22 -1.90
CA ILE A 491 -7.02 -25.79 -3.21
C ILE A 491 -7.21 -27.30 -3.04
N SER A 492 -8.46 -27.74 -2.96
CA SER A 492 -8.82 -29.14 -2.72
C SER A 492 -8.40 -30.09 -3.85
N GLN A 493 -8.58 -29.67 -5.11
CA GLN A 493 -8.16 -30.43 -6.29
C GLN A 493 -7.29 -29.56 -7.19
N LEU A 494 -6.03 -29.95 -7.32
CA LEU A 494 -5.07 -29.29 -8.19
C LEU A 494 -5.41 -29.57 -9.66
N LYS A 495 -5.49 -28.50 -10.46
CA LYS A 495 -5.63 -28.55 -11.91
C LYS A 495 -4.26 -28.61 -12.58
N GLN A 496 -4.21 -28.37 -13.89
CA GLN A 496 -2.95 -28.40 -14.62
C GLN A 496 -2.01 -27.29 -14.11
N CYS A 497 -0.71 -27.57 -14.12
CA CYS A 497 0.33 -26.60 -13.79
C CYS A 497 1.32 -26.50 -14.94
N LEU A 498 1.87 -25.31 -15.13
CA LEU A 498 2.86 -25.03 -16.17
C LEU A 498 4.19 -24.63 -15.54
N GLY A 499 5.27 -24.90 -16.24
CA GLY A 499 6.61 -24.44 -15.90
C GLY A 499 7.19 -23.59 -17.03
N VAL A 500 8.03 -22.62 -16.68
CA VAL A 500 8.88 -21.88 -17.63
C VAL A 500 10.33 -22.28 -17.38
N PHE A 501 10.88 -23.07 -18.29
CA PHE A 501 12.25 -23.55 -18.24
C PHE A 501 12.98 -23.19 -19.53
N HIS A 502 14.08 -22.43 -19.45
CA HIS A 502 14.81 -21.88 -20.61
C HIS A 502 13.88 -21.21 -21.64
N ASN A 503 13.01 -20.31 -21.17
CA ASN A 503 12.00 -19.60 -21.99
C ASN A 503 10.99 -20.49 -22.73
N LYS A 504 10.92 -21.79 -22.40
CA LYS A 504 9.92 -22.71 -22.95
C LYS A 504 8.87 -23.05 -21.90
N ILE A 505 7.61 -23.01 -22.33
CA ILE A 505 6.48 -23.42 -21.50
C ILE A 505 6.38 -24.95 -21.54
N ILE A 506 6.47 -25.58 -20.38
CA ILE A 506 6.36 -27.03 -20.19
C ILE A 506 5.16 -27.36 -19.28
N SER A 507 4.66 -28.60 -19.35
CA SER A 507 3.77 -29.13 -18.32
C SER A 507 4.59 -29.61 -17.13
N LEU A 508 4.05 -29.41 -15.93
CA LEU A 508 4.58 -29.94 -14.68
C LEU A 508 3.85 -31.20 -14.24
#